data_AF-A0A3E5EUQ6-F1
#
_entry.id   AF-A0A3E5EUQ6-F1
#
_cell.length_a   1.000
_cell.length_b   1.000
_cell.length_c   1.000
_cell.angle_alpha   90.00
_cell.angle_beta   90.00
_cell.angle_gamma   90.00
#
_symmetry.space_group_name_H-M   'P 1'
#
loop_
_entity.id
_entity.type
_entity.pdbx_description
1 polymer ?
#
loop_
_entity_poly.entity_id
_entity_poly.type
_entity_poly.pdbx_seq_one_letter_code
_entity_poly.pdbx_strand_id
1 'polypeptide(L)'
;MKQKYLSSGIQKKYLKSTLILLLLALLLSMIGVWSYMHHTLKNNIIEKYEFADEKMGILLDNLYTKSKEVTAEAILNETIQKSLNAEELTDNEKNAVGKYFSYLDLDSIQDYCYMDNKGNIYTRSYSYVDAFDIKNTVFQKKLGTEYAKTVWFIAKDTLFNGKEDSLFITRYVHSLDYPSEPGIIILKMNPSFLNHIVTMDSEKADSSILTGIMDQNGNIYALNQKNTALPDNVTKTLISACKKSSDTGIILNGEDVTGGYLSAYYQKDCSFSIFTYVPNEVVTSQTTQILIVLVLIYLIIVVLALLLSILFSNRFTRPVQEITTYMTGFDGGDYTHMPELHTNTELDQIGHSYNEMLGNIEQLVNEIKLQEKELRTSELNMLISQINPHFLYNTLDTIYMLARMNKEETTMRMIQALSKYLRLCLSKGSEIVSVEDELENVKSYMEIQQIRNVDLFEYEIDCQVNAKENKILKLILQPLVENAVKYGFSEIYEGGYIRIRITEENDVLVLSVYNTGMPMNKDMVEKINGLTHLPISQIKEAFPDKKHGYGVFNILTRLRLKYGDKITYYYETTDASTTCTIKVPKGGEQES
;
A
#
# COMPACT_ATOMS: atom_id res chain seq x y z
N MET A 1 8.55 21.71 5.52
CA MET A 1 8.05 20.57 6.33
C MET A 1 7.06 19.80 5.48
N LYS A 2 7.40 18.56 5.05
CA LYS A 2 6.51 17.70 4.25
C LYS A 2 5.31 17.29 5.09
N GLN A 3 4.13 17.80 4.76
CA GLN A 3 2.86 17.34 5.34
C GLN A 3 2.71 15.85 5.08
N LYS A 4 2.61 15.07 6.16
CA LYS A 4 2.16 13.68 6.13
C LYS A 4 0.79 13.66 5.47
N TYR A 5 0.71 13.12 4.24
CA TYR A 5 -0.54 12.66 3.66
C TYR A 5 -1.19 11.73 4.68
N LEU A 6 -2.23 12.22 5.35
CA LEU A 6 -3.16 11.40 6.11
C LEU A 6 -3.70 10.37 5.13
N SER A 7 -3.24 9.13 5.23
CA SER A 7 -3.80 8.00 4.48
C SER A 7 -5.33 8.05 4.64
N SER A 8 -6.09 8.29 3.56
CA SER A 8 -7.54 8.42 3.71
C SER A 8 -8.12 7.14 4.32
N GLY A 9 -9.25 7.27 5.00
CA GLY A 9 -9.95 6.13 5.58
C GLY A 9 -10.19 5.00 4.57
N ILE A 10 -10.41 5.33 3.29
CA ILE A 10 -10.61 4.36 2.21
C ILE A 10 -9.33 3.57 1.93
N GLN A 11 -8.19 4.26 1.77
CA GLN A 11 -6.90 3.60 1.52
C GLN A 11 -6.54 2.65 2.66
N LYS A 12 -6.67 3.11 3.91
CA LYS A 12 -6.36 2.30 5.09
C LYS A 12 -7.32 1.12 5.24
N LYS A 13 -8.61 1.30 4.95
CA LYS A 13 -9.61 0.21 4.96
C LYS A 13 -9.33 -0.81 3.86
N TYR A 14 -9.07 -0.37 2.63
CA TYR A 14 -8.75 -1.25 1.50
C TYR A 14 -7.50 -2.09 1.77
N LEU A 15 -6.41 -1.44 2.20
CA LEU A 15 -5.14 -2.12 2.45
C LEU A 15 -5.25 -3.09 3.63
N LYS A 16 -6.01 -2.72 4.67
CA LYS A 16 -6.32 -3.64 5.80
C LYS A 16 -7.16 -4.84 5.35
N SER A 17 -8.22 -4.62 4.58
CA SER A 17 -9.11 -5.71 4.12
C SER A 17 -8.39 -6.68 3.18
N THR A 18 -7.59 -6.16 2.24
CA THR A 18 -6.77 -6.98 1.34
C THR A 18 -5.72 -7.78 2.09
N LEU A 19 -5.03 -7.17 3.06
CA LEU A 19 -4.07 -7.87 3.92
C LEU A 19 -4.74 -9.00 4.72
N ILE A 20 -5.91 -8.75 5.32
CA ILE A 20 -6.63 -9.75 6.11
C ILE A 20 -7.05 -10.93 5.22
N LEU A 21 -7.66 -10.66 4.06
CA LEU A 21 -8.07 -11.69 3.12
C LEU A 21 -6.87 -12.51 2.62
N LEU A 22 -5.76 -11.85 2.31
CA LEU A 22 -4.55 -12.50 1.85
C LEU A 22 -3.92 -13.38 2.93
N LEU A 23 -3.79 -12.87 4.17
CA LEU A 23 -3.30 -13.66 5.29
C LEU A 23 -4.19 -14.87 5.58
N LEU A 24 -5.51 -14.71 5.50
CA LEU A 24 -6.45 -15.80 5.69
C LEU A 24 -6.35 -16.85 4.58
N ALA A 25 -6.24 -16.43 3.31
CA ALA A 25 -6.05 -17.34 2.18
C ALA A 25 -4.71 -18.09 2.25
N LEU A 26 -3.63 -17.40 2.62
CA LEU A 26 -2.31 -17.99 2.82
C LEU A 26 -2.31 -18.99 3.99
N LEU A 27 -2.99 -18.66 5.10
CA LEU A 27 -3.09 -19.56 6.25
C LEU A 27 -3.87 -20.84 5.90
N LEU A 28 -5.00 -20.72 5.21
CA LEU A 28 -5.77 -21.88 4.74
C LEU A 28 -4.97 -22.72 3.75
N SER A 29 -4.26 -22.09 2.81
CA SER A 29 -3.38 -22.78 1.87
C SER A 29 -2.24 -23.51 2.59
N MET A 30 -1.60 -22.85 3.56
CA MET A 30 -0.49 -23.41 4.34
C MET A 30 -0.93 -24.65 5.13
N ILE A 31 -2.09 -24.59 5.79
CA ILE A 31 -2.66 -25.75 6.51
C ILE A 31 -2.97 -26.90 5.54
N GLY A 32 -3.56 -26.59 4.38
CA GLY A 32 -3.90 -27.60 3.37
C GLY A 32 -2.66 -28.30 2.80
N VAL A 33 -1.65 -27.53 2.38
CA VAL A 33 -0.40 -28.08 1.84
C VAL A 33 0.37 -28.85 2.90
N TRP A 34 0.45 -28.34 4.12
CA TRP A 34 1.09 -29.05 5.23
C TRP A 34 0.41 -30.39 5.52
N SER A 35 -0.92 -30.40 5.61
CA SER A 35 -1.70 -31.61 5.87
C SER A 35 -1.52 -32.65 4.75
N TYR A 36 -1.64 -32.22 3.49
CA TYR A 36 -1.44 -33.09 2.33
C TYR A 36 -0.02 -33.67 2.30
N MET A 37 0.99 -32.81 2.43
CA MET A 37 2.39 -33.23 2.39
C MET A 37 2.73 -34.16 3.56
N HIS A 38 2.27 -33.86 4.77
CA HIS A 38 2.51 -34.71 5.94
C HIS A 38 1.88 -36.10 5.74
N HIS A 39 0.66 -36.17 5.20
CA HIS A 39 -0.01 -37.43 4.90
C HIS A 39 0.70 -38.22 3.80
N THR A 40 1.07 -37.57 2.69
CA THR A 40 1.77 -38.22 1.57
C THR A 40 3.17 -38.70 1.95
N LEU A 41 3.96 -37.89 2.66
CA LEU A 41 5.29 -38.30 3.12
C LEU A 41 5.21 -39.45 4.12
N LYS A 42 4.25 -39.40 5.07
CA LYS A 42 4.00 -40.49 6.00
C LYS A 42 3.74 -41.79 5.26
N ASN A 43 2.78 -41.82 4.34
CA ASN A 43 2.43 -43.04 3.60
C ASN A 43 3.59 -43.55 2.75
N ASN A 44 4.29 -42.67 2.03
CA ASN A 44 5.46 -43.06 1.22
C ASN A 44 6.59 -43.66 2.06
N ILE A 45 6.84 -43.13 3.27
CA ILE A 45 7.85 -43.66 4.18
C ILE A 45 7.43 -45.04 4.69
N ILE A 46 6.16 -45.19 5.09
CA ILE A 46 5.61 -46.47 5.55
C ILE A 46 5.73 -47.53 4.44
N GLU A 47 5.19 -47.26 3.25
CA GLU A 47 5.26 -48.20 2.10
C GLU A 47 6.69 -48.58 1.74
N LYS A 48 7.63 -47.61 1.78
CA LYS A 48 9.05 -47.87 1.51
C LYS A 48 9.65 -48.88 2.50
N TYR A 49 9.37 -48.74 3.79
CA TYR A 49 9.93 -49.62 4.81
C TYR A 49 9.16 -50.93 4.97
N GLU A 50 7.87 -50.96 4.64
CA GLU A 50 7.11 -52.21 4.48
C GLU A 50 7.72 -53.08 3.37
N PHE A 51 8.01 -52.49 2.21
CA PHE A 51 8.69 -53.19 1.11
C PHE A 51 10.09 -53.67 1.51
N ALA A 52 10.83 -52.86 2.27
CA ALA A 52 12.14 -53.25 2.78
C ALA A 52 12.05 -54.44 3.75
N ASP A 53 11.09 -54.43 4.68
CA ASP A 53 10.85 -55.51 5.63
C ASP A 53 10.43 -56.80 4.93
N GLU A 54 9.57 -56.73 3.91
CA GLU A 54 9.18 -57.89 3.10
C GLU A 54 10.39 -58.50 2.39
N LYS A 55 11.22 -57.66 1.76
CA LYS A 55 12.44 -58.08 1.06
C LYS A 55 13.46 -58.71 2.02
N MET A 56 13.66 -58.12 3.20
CA MET A 56 14.50 -58.70 4.25
C MET A 56 13.91 -60.02 4.77
N GLY A 57 12.58 -60.09 4.91
CA GLY A 57 11.84 -61.29 5.28
C GLY A 57 12.09 -62.45 4.32
N ILE A 58 11.99 -62.19 3.02
CA ILE A 58 12.29 -63.16 1.96
C ILE A 58 13.75 -63.62 2.02
N LEU A 59 14.70 -62.72 2.30
CA LEU A 59 16.10 -63.11 2.47
C LEU A 59 16.32 -64.01 3.68
N LEU A 60 15.65 -63.72 4.81
CA LEU A 60 15.69 -64.55 6.00
C LEU A 60 15.10 -65.94 5.72
N ASP A 61 13.99 -66.02 4.99
CA ASP A 61 13.38 -67.27 4.54
C ASP A 61 14.31 -68.07 3.61
N ASN A 62 14.96 -67.40 2.64
CA ASN A 62 15.94 -68.01 1.76
C ASN A 62 17.15 -68.56 2.51
N LEU A 63 17.70 -67.82 3.48
CA LEU A 63 18.83 -68.27 4.30
C LEU A 63 18.42 -69.45 5.19
N TYR A 64 17.22 -69.42 5.76
CA TYR A 64 16.69 -70.54 6.52
C TYR A 64 16.53 -71.78 5.64
N THR A 65 15.89 -71.65 4.48
CA THR A 65 15.71 -72.73 3.51
C THR A 65 17.04 -73.30 3.05
N LYS A 66 18.03 -72.45 2.71
CA LYS A 66 19.37 -72.89 2.33
C LYS A 66 20.05 -73.67 3.46
N SER A 67 19.97 -73.17 4.70
CA SER A 67 20.55 -73.88 5.85
C SER A 67 19.87 -75.24 6.09
N LYS A 68 18.55 -75.33 5.85
CA LYS A 68 17.77 -76.56 5.97
C LYS A 68 18.17 -77.57 4.90
N GLU A 69 18.34 -77.14 3.64
CA GLU A 69 18.79 -77.99 2.54
C GLU A 69 20.20 -78.52 2.78
N VAL A 70 21.15 -77.64 3.11
CA VAL A 70 22.57 -77.99 3.35
C VAL A 70 22.71 -78.94 4.55
N THR A 71 21.98 -78.70 5.64
CA THR A 71 22.00 -79.62 6.80
C THR A 71 21.24 -80.93 6.54
N ALA A 72 20.26 -80.96 5.63
CA ALA A 72 19.58 -82.19 5.22
C ALA A 72 20.45 -83.04 4.28
N GLU A 73 21.22 -82.43 3.38
CA GLU A 73 22.18 -83.12 2.51
C GLU A 73 23.23 -83.91 3.32
N ALA A 74 23.56 -83.44 4.52
CA ALA A 74 24.48 -84.14 5.42
C ALA A 74 23.98 -85.53 5.82
N ILE A 75 22.65 -85.75 5.81
CA ILE A 75 22.06 -87.08 6.04
C ILE A 75 22.40 -88.04 4.91
N LEU A 76 22.56 -87.56 3.67
CA LEU A 76 22.87 -88.39 2.51
C LEU A 76 24.36 -88.67 2.34
N ASN A 77 25.22 -88.05 3.16
CA ASN A 77 26.67 -88.21 3.04
C ASN A 77 27.11 -89.61 3.52
N GLU A 78 27.79 -90.35 2.66
CA GLU A 78 28.22 -91.74 2.94
C GLU A 78 29.14 -91.86 4.16
N THR A 79 30.04 -90.88 4.39
CA THR A 79 30.98 -90.94 5.52
C THR A 79 30.26 -90.64 6.84
N ILE A 80 29.30 -89.71 6.82
CA ILE A 80 28.44 -89.40 7.97
C ILE A 80 27.54 -90.61 8.31
N GLN A 81 26.96 -91.27 7.30
CA GLN A 81 26.19 -92.50 7.51
C GLN A 81 27.08 -93.62 8.08
N LYS A 82 28.33 -93.73 7.61
CA LYS A 82 29.30 -94.68 8.16
C LYS A 82 29.65 -94.41 9.62
N SER A 83 29.79 -93.14 10.06
CA SER A 83 29.98 -92.84 11.50
C SER A 83 28.80 -93.26 12.36
N LEU A 84 27.57 -93.20 11.82
CA LEU A 84 26.38 -93.67 12.53
C LEU A 84 26.30 -95.20 12.64
N ASN A 85 27.17 -95.93 11.93
CA ASN A 85 27.21 -97.40 11.92
C ASN A 85 28.46 -98.01 12.57
N ALA A 86 29.65 -97.46 12.35
CA ALA A 86 30.90 -97.95 12.93
C ALA A 86 31.07 -97.54 14.41
N GLU A 87 31.91 -98.25 15.17
CA GLU A 87 32.31 -97.85 16.53
C GLU A 87 33.18 -96.58 16.51
N GLU A 88 34.14 -96.52 15.58
CA GLU A 88 34.99 -95.35 15.35
C GLU A 88 35.39 -95.28 13.87
N LEU A 89 35.48 -94.07 13.31
CA LEU A 89 35.98 -93.84 11.96
C LEU A 89 37.52 -93.87 11.92
N THR A 90 38.09 -94.33 10.80
CA THR A 90 39.53 -94.21 10.55
C THR A 90 39.94 -92.75 10.37
N ASP A 91 41.23 -92.42 10.55
CA ASP A 91 41.71 -91.04 10.39
C ASP A 91 41.42 -90.44 9.00
N ASN A 92 41.44 -91.26 7.94
CA ASN A 92 41.07 -90.83 6.60
C ASN A 92 39.58 -90.46 6.49
N GLU A 93 38.71 -91.21 7.15
CA GLU A 93 37.27 -90.98 7.17
C GLU A 93 36.91 -89.79 8.08
N LYS A 94 37.56 -89.65 9.24
CA LYS A 94 37.48 -88.45 10.09
C LYS A 94 37.81 -87.18 9.29
N ASN A 95 38.88 -87.23 8.50
CA ASN A 95 39.26 -86.13 7.61
C ASN A 95 38.22 -85.87 6.49
N ALA A 96 37.56 -86.91 5.98
CA ALA A 96 36.49 -86.76 4.99
C ALA A 96 35.25 -86.07 5.57
N VAL A 97 34.85 -86.39 6.80
CA VAL A 97 33.80 -85.66 7.54
C VAL A 97 34.18 -84.19 7.73
N GLY A 98 35.40 -83.91 8.20
CA GLY A 98 35.88 -82.55 8.37
C GLY A 98 35.91 -81.73 7.06
N LYS A 99 36.30 -82.36 5.94
CA LYS A 99 36.24 -81.74 4.61
C LYS A 99 34.80 -81.41 4.22
N TYR A 100 33.86 -82.33 4.41
CA TYR A 100 32.45 -82.11 4.10
C TYR A 100 31.91 -80.85 4.79
N PHE A 101 32.10 -80.74 6.11
CA PHE A 101 31.64 -79.56 6.86
C PHE A 101 32.40 -78.27 6.49
N SER A 102 33.66 -78.37 6.07
CA SER A 102 34.45 -77.20 5.65
C SER A 102 34.05 -76.67 4.27
N TYR A 103 33.38 -77.49 3.44
CA TYR A 103 32.90 -77.14 2.10
C TYR A 103 31.37 -77.09 2.02
N LEU A 104 30.67 -77.01 3.15
CA LEU A 104 29.23 -76.78 3.12
C LEU A 104 28.92 -75.48 2.37
N ASP A 105 27.96 -75.55 1.47
CA ASP A 105 27.48 -74.41 0.67
C ASP A 105 26.57 -73.50 1.51
N LEU A 106 27.12 -73.01 2.63
CA LEU A 106 26.47 -72.09 3.55
C LEU A 106 27.49 -71.04 4.01
N ASP A 107 27.24 -69.80 3.60
CA ASP A 107 28.13 -68.69 3.91
C ASP A 107 28.21 -68.39 5.41
N SER A 108 29.33 -67.81 5.84
CA SER A 108 29.53 -67.29 7.20
C SER A 108 29.50 -68.32 8.33
N ILE A 109 29.79 -69.61 8.07
CA ILE A 109 30.06 -70.58 9.14
C ILE A 109 31.38 -70.22 9.84
N GLN A 110 31.30 -69.93 11.14
CA GLN A 110 32.47 -69.66 11.97
C GLN A 110 33.12 -70.98 12.42
N ASP A 111 32.34 -71.87 13.03
CA ASP A 111 32.77 -73.17 13.52
C ASP A 111 31.69 -74.23 13.29
N TYR A 112 32.09 -75.50 13.26
CA TYR A 112 31.17 -76.63 13.20
C TYR A 112 31.57 -77.71 14.20
N CYS A 113 30.57 -78.46 14.64
CA CYS A 113 30.71 -79.67 15.43
C CYS A 113 29.66 -80.68 14.95
N TYR A 114 30.11 -81.85 14.53
CA TYR A 114 29.27 -83.01 14.32
C TYR A 114 29.59 -84.03 15.41
N MET A 115 28.56 -84.54 16.08
CA MET A 115 28.67 -85.63 17.05
C MET A 115 27.87 -86.81 16.53
N ASP A 116 28.48 -87.99 16.41
CA ASP A 116 27.73 -89.19 16.04
C ASP A 116 26.96 -89.78 17.23
N ASN A 117 26.22 -90.86 16.98
CA ASN A 117 25.39 -91.52 17.98
C ASN A 117 26.17 -92.32 19.05
N LYS A 118 27.49 -92.48 18.91
CA LYS A 118 28.37 -93.06 19.94
C LYS A 118 29.08 -91.99 20.77
N GLY A 119 28.99 -90.73 20.35
CA GLY A 119 29.64 -89.60 21.01
C GLY A 119 31.02 -89.28 20.45
N ASN A 120 31.39 -89.82 19.28
CA ASN A 120 32.59 -89.33 18.60
C ASN A 120 32.32 -87.94 18.02
N ILE A 121 33.28 -87.04 18.17
CA ILE A 121 33.16 -85.63 17.77
C ILE A 121 34.09 -85.31 16.60
N TYR A 122 33.54 -84.55 15.66
CA TYR A 122 34.20 -84.06 14.46
C TYR A 122 34.05 -82.54 14.40
N THR A 123 35.14 -81.82 14.62
CA THR A 123 35.18 -80.35 14.68
C THR A 123 36.19 -79.78 13.69
N ARG A 124 36.10 -78.47 13.44
CA ARG A 124 37.15 -77.73 12.75
C ARG A 124 38.47 -77.84 13.54
N SER A 125 39.60 -78.04 12.85
CA SER A 125 40.92 -78.14 13.49
C SER A 125 41.12 -76.99 14.48
N TYR A 126 41.57 -77.32 15.71
CA TYR A 126 41.79 -76.42 16.87
C TYR A 126 40.60 -76.15 17.82
N SER A 127 39.39 -76.67 17.54
CA SER A 127 38.25 -76.56 18.47
C SER A 127 38.13 -77.79 19.38
N TYR A 128 38.39 -77.61 20.69
CA TYR A 128 38.21 -78.66 21.71
C TYR A 128 36.77 -78.63 22.23
N VAL A 129 35.98 -79.65 21.90
CA VAL A 129 34.58 -79.81 22.30
C VAL A 129 34.45 -81.18 22.98
N ASP A 130 33.79 -81.24 24.14
CA ASP A 130 33.53 -82.51 24.86
C ASP A 130 32.11 -83.03 24.54
N ALA A 131 31.97 -84.34 24.40
CA ALA A 131 30.68 -85.00 24.14
C ALA A 131 29.73 -84.89 25.33
N PHE A 132 30.27 -84.79 26.54
CA PHE A 132 29.49 -84.54 27.75
C PHE A 132 28.81 -83.17 27.73
N ASP A 133 29.49 -82.16 27.17
CA ASP A 133 28.94 -80.81 27.05
C ASP A 133 27.76 -80.81 26.06
N ILE A 134 27.86 -81.49 24.92
CA ILE A 134 26.77 -81.52 23.93
C ILE A 134 25.48 -82.16 24.49
N LYS A 135 25.59 -83.24 25.27
CA LYS A 135 24.43 -83.96 25.84
C LYS A 135 23.78 -83.27 27.04
N ASN A 136 24.47 -82.36 27.73
CA ASN A 136 23.95 -81.65 28.91
C ASN A 136 23.70 -80.16 28.68
N THR A 137 23.84 -79.67 27.45
CA THR A 137 23.74 -78.25 27.13
C THR A 137 22.37 -77.82 26.63
N VAL A 138 22.22 -76.48 26.53
CA VAL A 138 21.08 -75.78 25.93
C VAL A 138 20.74 -76.31 24.52
N PHE A 139 21.71 -76.87 23.79
CA PHE A 139 21.57 -77.34 22.41
C PHE A 139 20.58 -78.50 22.28
N GLN A 140 20.71 -79.56 23.08
CA GLN A 140 19.78 -80.70 23.02
C GLN A 140 18.36 -80.31 23.46
N LYS A 141 18.25 -79.43 24.46
CA LYS A 141 16.94 -78.90 24.91
C LYS A 141 16.24 -78.07 23.82
N LYS A 142 17.01 -77.33 23.00
CA LYS A 142 16.48 -76.49 21.91
C LYS A 142 16.13 -77.28 20.65
N LEU A 143 16.88 -78.35 20.35
CA LEU A 143 16.60 -79.28 19.25
C LEU A 143 15.26 -80.04 19.42
N GLY A 144 14.85 -80.31 20.65
CA GLY A 144 13.60 -81.01 20.93
C GLY A 144 13.63 -82.48 20.47
N THR A 145 12.46 -83.01 20.08
CA THR A 145 12.28 -84.43 19.68
C THR A 145 12.09 -84.64 18.18
N GLU A 146 12.10 -83.58 17.37
CA GLU A 146 11.85 -83.66 15.93
C GLU A 146 13.17 -83.91 15.15
N TYR A 147 13.35 -85.14 14.68
CA TYR A 147 14.57 -85.56 13.99
C TYR A 147 14.84 -84.84 12.66
N ALA A 148 13.80 -84.36 11.97
CA ALA A 148 13.92 -83.79 10.63
C ALA A 148 13.92 -82.25 10.59
N LYS A 149 13.95 -81.58 11.75
CA LYS A 149 13.87 -80.12 11.83
C LYS A 149 15.26 -79.50 12.01
N THR A 150 15.57 -78.55 11.14
CA THR A 150 16.71 -77.65 11.35
C THR A 150 16.26 -76.55 12.29
N VAL A 151 16.96 -76.35 13.41
CA VAL A 151 16.57 -75.39 14.44
C VAL A 151 17.63 -74.30 14.52
N TRP A 152 17.17 -73.05 14.42
CA TRP A 152 17.99 -71.87 14.67
C TRP A 152 17.72 -71.37 16.09
N PHE A 153 18.77 -71.10 16.83
CA PHE A 153 18.66 -70.42 18.12
C PHE A 153 19.96 -69.72 18.46
N ILE A 154 19.85 -68.71 19.31
CA ILE A 154 21.01 -68.04 19.89
C ILE A 154 21.17 -68.51 21.33
N ALA A 155 22.40 -68.83 21.67
CA ALA A 155 22.81 -69.24 22.99
C ALA A 155 24.22 -68.72 23.26
N LYS A 156 24.57 -68.61 24.54
CA LYS A 156 25.95 -68.36 24.94
C LYS A 156 26.83 -69.49 24.43
N ASP A 157 27.94 -69.15 23.79
CA ASP A 157 28.85 -70.14 23.21
C ASP A 157 29.61 -70.91 24.29
N THR A 158 28.99 -71.97 24.83
CA THR A 158 29.64 -72.86 25.79
C THR A 158 30.41 -74.00 25.12
N LEU A 159 30.25 -74.18 23.80
CA LEU A 159 30.82 -75.33 23.07
C LEU A 159 32.18 -75.00 22.45
N PHE A 160 32.35 -73.82 21.86
CA PHE A 160 33.57 -73.43 21.16
C PHE A 160 34.41 -72.42 21.97
N ASN A 161 34.29 -72.46 23.30
CA ASN A 161 34.98 -71.56 24.25
C ASN A 161 34.73 -70.05 24.01
N GLY A 162 33.65 -69.69 23.34
CA GLY A 162 33.21 -68.31 23.24
C GLY A 162 32.67 -67.78 24.58
N LYS A 163 32.67 -66.46 24.74
CA LYS A 163 32.04 -65.81 25.92
C LYS A 163 30.79 -65.02 25.57
N GLU A 164 30.48 -64.95 24.28
CA GLU A 164 29.39 -64.16 23.71
C GLU A 164 28.27 -65.07 23.19
N ASP A 165 27.09 -64.49 23.02
CA ASP A 165 25.97 -65.16 22.39
C ASP A 165 26.24 -65.31 20.88
N SER A 166 25.95 -66.48 20.33
CA SER A 166 26.17 -66.78 18.91
C SER A 166 24.96 -67.48 18.32
N LEU A 167 24.74 -67.30 17.02
CA LEU A 167 23.70 -68.03 16.29
C LEU A 167 24.18 -69.45 16.00
N PHE A 168 23.37 -70.41 16.42
CA PHE A 168 23.59 -71.82 16.15
C PHE A 168 22.50 -72.38 15.25
N ILE A 169 22.93 -73.12 14.23
CA ILE A 169 22.08 -73.90 13.36
C ILE A 169 22.33 -75.35 13.69
N THR A 170 21.29 -76.04 14.16
CA THR A 170 21.40 -77.42 14.62
C THR A 170 20.42 -78.34 13.92
N ARG A 171 20.79 -79.61 13.74
CA ARG A 171 19.92 -80.64 13.16
C ARG A 171 20.33 -82.02 13.65
N TYR A 172 19.35 -82.90 13.87
CA TYR A 172 19.61 -84.33 14.06
C TYR A 172 19.94 -85.02 12.72
N VAL A 173 20.83 -86.00 12.78
CA VAL A 173 21.21 -86.85 11.65
C VAL A 173 20.97 -88.29 12.05
N HIS A 174 20.01 -88.96 11.42
CA HIS A 174 19.71 -90.36 11.69
C HIS A 174 20.35 -91.27 10.64
N SER A 175 20.54 -92.54 11.01
CA SER A 175 20.92 -93.57 10.05
C SER A 175 19.78 -93.81 9.06
N LEU A 176 20.11 -93.99 7.78
CA LEU A 176 19.14 -94.33 6.73
C LEU A 176 18.85 -95.83 6.68
N ASP A 177 19.78 -96.65 7.18
CA ASP A 177 19.74 -98.11 7.03
C ASP A 177 19.02 -98.81 8.19
N TYR A 178 19.04 -98.24 9.40
CA TYR A 178 18.36 -98.81 10.56
C TYR A 178 18.04 -97.79 11.67
N PRO A 179 17.09 -98.08 12.56
CA PRO A 179 16.78 -97.21 13.69
C PRO A 179 17.94 -97.14 14.69
N SER A 180 18.52 -95.96 14.87
CA SER A 180 19.55 -95.69 15.87
C SER A 180 19.29 -94.36 16.56
N GLU A 181 19.93 -94.14 17.70
CA GLU A 181 20.10 -92.78 18.22
C GLU A 181 20.70 -91.89 17.12
N PRO A 182 20.31 -90.61 17.02
CA PRO A 182 20.79 -89.71 16.00
C PRO A 182 22.15 -89.13 16.38
N GLY A 183 22.93 -88.76 15.37
CA GLY A 183 23.99 -87.76 15.51
C GLY A 183 23.41 -86.34 15.55
N ILE A 184 24.24 -85.37 15.91
CA ILE A 184 23.87 -83.95 16.01
C ILE A 184 24.85 -83.13 15.18
N ILE A 185 24.33 -82.30 14.28
CA ILE A 185 25.08 -81.23 13.61
C ILE A 185 24.86 -79.94 14.39
N ILE A 186 25.94 -79.23 14.66
CA ILE A 186 25.95 -77.90 15.27
C ILE A 186 26.85 -77.01 14.42
N LEU A 187 26.26 -76.01 13.77
CA LEU A 187 26.98 -74.97 13.04
C LEU A 187 26.89 -73.66 13.83
N LYS A 188 28.03 -73.07 14.15
CA LYS A 188 28.13 -71.73 14.73
C LYS A 188 28.27 -70.72 13.60
N MET A 189 27.34 -69.80 13.50
CA MET A 189 27.33 -68.77 12.48
C MET A 189 28.04 -67.50 12.96
N ASN A 190 28.80 -66.88 12.06
CA ASN A 190 29.37 -65.56 12.31
C ASN A 190 28.24 -64.52 12.46
N PRO A 191 28.34 -63.53 13.36
CA PRO A 191 27.40 -62.41 13.44
C PRO A 191 27.10 -61.72 12.10
N SER A 192 28.03 -61.73 11.14
CA SER A 192 27.81 -61.22 9.78
C SER A 192 26.62 -61.87 9.05
N PHE A 193 26.28 -63.13 9.40
CA PHE A 193 25.23 -63.91 8.76
C PHE A 193 23.85 -63.23 8.85
N LEU A 194 23.48 -62.74 10.04
CA LEU A 194 22.22 -61.99 10.23
C LEU A 194 22.40 -60.50 9.97
N ASN A 195 23.57 -59.93 10.29
CA ASN A 195 23.81 -58.50 10.09
C ASN A 195 23.66 -58.08 8.62
N HIS A 196 24.07 -58.92 7.67
CA HIS A 196 23.93 -58.63 6.24
C HIS A 196 22.47 -58.40 5.81
N ILE A 197 21.51 -59.11 6.42
CA ILE A 197 20.08 -58.95 6.13
C ILE A 197 19.61 -57.55 6.56
N VAL A 198 20.00 -57.16 7.77
CA VAL A 198 19.56 -55.93 8.42
C VAL A 198 20.27 -54.71 7.82
N THR A 199 21.49 -54.86 7.31
CA THR A 199 22.24 -53.75 6.74
C THR A 199 21.95 -53.46 5.26
N MET A 200 21.27 -54.37 4.55
CA MET A 200 21.17 -54.36 3.08
C MET A 200 20.49 -53.12 2.48
N ASP A 201 19.49 -52.55 3.15
CA ASP A 201 18.84 -51.29 2.76
C ASP A 201 19.22 -50.12 3.69
N SER A 202 20.07 -50.36 4.70
CA SER A 202 20.45 -49.38 5.72
C SER A 202 21.59 -48.44 5.29
N GLU A 203 22.40 -48.79 4.29
CA GLU A 203 23.55 -47.97 3.85
C GLU A 203 23.15 -46.58 3.31
N LYS A 204 21.86 -46.37 3.05
CA LYS A 204 21.27 -45.08 2.65
C LYS A 204 20.16 -44.59 3.60
N ALA A 205 19.92 -45.30 4.69
CA ALA A 205 18.87 -44.97 5.65
C ALA A 205 19.37 -43.94 6.69
N ASP A 206 18.45 -43.11 7.18
CA ASP A 206 18.72 -42.18 8.29
C ASP A 206 19.20 -42.97 9.51
N SER A 207 20.25 -42.49 10.19
CA SER A 207 20.85 -43.10 11.38
C SER A 207 19.93 -43.09 12.61
N SER A 208 18.67 -42.73 12.45
CA SER A 208 17.65 -42.81 13.49
C SER A 208 16.68 -43.97 13.28
N ILE A 209 16.70 -44.63 12.12
CA ILE A 209 15.83 -45.78 11.83
C ILE A 209 16.45 -47.03 12.43
N LEU A 210 15.64 -47.80 13.17
CA LEU A 210 16.07 -49.03 13.80
C LEU A 210 15.47 -50.23 13.07
N THR A 211 16.32 -51.00 12.41
CA THR A 211 15.93 -52.25 11.76
C THR A 211 16.67 -53.38 12.44
N GLY A 212 15.99 -54.48 12.76
CA GLY A 212 16.61 -55.60 13.45
C GLY A 212 15.86 -56.90 13.32
N ILE A 213 16.47 -57.97 13.85
CA ILE A 213 15.92 -59.33 13.92
C ILE A 213 15.75 -59.68 15.39
N MET A 214 14.59 -60.23 15.76
CA MET A 214 14.29 -60.68 17.12
C MET A 214 13.59 -62.04 17.14
N ASP A 215 13.58 -62.73 18.29
CA ASP A 215 12.68 -63.87 18.52
C ASP A 215 11.30 -63.46 19.06
N GLN A 216 10.42 -64.45 19.19
CA GLN A 216 9.09 -64.32 19.83
C GLN A 216 9.12 -63.86 21.30
N ASN A 217 10.27 -63.89 21.98
CA ASN A 217 10.43 -63.46 23.37
C ASN A 217 10.91 -62.01 23.49
N GLY A 218 11.27 -61.36 22.38
CA GLY A 218 11.79 -59.99 22.35
C GLY A 218 13.30 -59.88 22.44
N ASN A 219 14.04 -60.99 22.33
CA ASN A 219 15.50 -60.95 22.29
C ASN A 219 15.94 -60.50 20.89
N ILE A 220 16.67 -59.38 20.82
CA ILE A 220 17.19 -58.82 19.56
C ILE A 220 18.53 -59.47 19.26
N TYR A 221 18.69 -59.95 18.03
CA TYR A 221 19.83 -60.74 17.58
C TYR A 221 20.70 -60.04 16.54
N ALA A 222 20.09 -59.19 15.73
CA ALA A 222 20.79 -58.30 14.82
C ALA A 222 20.09 -56.95 14.86
N LEU A 223 20.86 -55.88 14.80
CA LEU A 223 20.36 -54.50 14.79
C LEU A 223 21.31 -53.67 13.93
N ASN A 224 20.76 -52.87 13.03
CA ASN A 224 21.55 -51.99 12.16
C ASN A 224 22.41 -51.01 12.96
N GLN A 225 22.01 -50.65 14.17
CA GLN A 225 22.73 -49.76 15.08
C GLN A 225 23.11 -50.46 16.37
N LYS A 226 24.40 -50.60 16.61
CA LYS A 226 24.91 -51.20 17.86
C LYS A 226 24.61 -50.28 19.04
N ASN A 227 24.16 -50.86 20.16
CA ASN A 227 23.88 -50.20 21.45
C ASN A 227 22.66 -49.27 21.51
N THR A 228 21.75 -49.30 20.53
CA THR A 228 20.48 -48.57 20.63
C THR A 228 19.37 -49.48 21.17
N ALA A 229 18.73 -49.09 22.27
CA ALA A 229 17.59 -49.83 22.82
C ALA A 229 16.29 -49.40 22.12
N LEU A 230 15.44 -50.38 21.78
CA LEU A 230 14.09 -50.09 21.34
C LEU A 230 13.25 -49.54 22.50
N PRO A 231 12.34 -48.59 22.24
CA PRO A 231 11.36 -48.17 23.22
C PRO A 231 10.53 -49.36 23.77
N ASP A 232 10.24 -49.38 25.06
CA ASP A 232 9.54 -50.50 25.74
C ASP A 232 8.15 -50.80 25.12
N ASN A 233 7.44 -49.76 24.69
CA ASN A 233 6.16 -49.87 24.00
C ASN A 233 6.31 -50.60 22.65
N VAL A 234 7.33 -50.24 21.87
CA VAL A 234 7.62 -50.85 20.56
C VAL A 234 7.95 -52.33 20.75
N THR A 235 8.81 -52.63 21.72
CA THR A 235 9.19 -54.02 22.06
C THR A 235 7.97 -54.86 22.48
N LYS A 236 7.09 -54.30 23.31
CA LYS A 236 5.84 -54.99 23.72
C LYS A 236 4.90 -55.24 22.55
N THR A 237 4.72 -54.26 21.66
CA THR A 237 3.89 -54.41 20.45
C THR A 237 4.46 -55.50 19.55
N LEU A 238 5.76 -55.49 19.29
CA LEU A 238 6.46 -56.53 18.51
C LEU A 238 6.25 -57.92 19.09
N ILE A 239 6.53 -58.13 20.38
CA ILE A 239 6.34 -59.44 21.05
C ILE A 239 4.88 -59.90 20.92
N SER A 240 3.92 -58.97 21.10
CA SER A 240 2.50 -59.30 21.02
C SER A 240 2.06 -59.71 19.62
N ALA A 241 2.62 -59.07 18.58
CA ALA A 241 2.36 -59.40 17.18
C ALA A 241 2.98 -60.75 16.83
N CYS A 242 4.24 -60.97 17.19
CA CYS A 242 4.95 -62.23 16.92
C CYS A 242 4.26 -63.45 17.55
N LYS A 243 3.72 -63.30 18.76
CA LYS A 243 3.00 -64.39 19.46
C LYS A 243 1.63 -64.73 18.87
N LYS A 244 1.01 -63.79 18.15
CA LYS A 244 -0.29 -64.00 17.50
C LYS A 244 -0.16 -64.63 16.12
N SER A 245 1.02 -64.53 15.50
CA SER A 245 1.25 -64.98 14.13
C SER A 245 1.55 -66.46 14.03
N SER A 246 0.84 -67.15 13.14
CA SER A 246 1.02 -68.59 12.86
C SER A 246 1.79 -68.89 11.58
N ASP A 247 1.73 -68.00 10.60
CA ASP A 247 2.31 -68.18 9.27
C ASP A 247 3.37 -67.14 8.96
N THR A 248 4.23 -67.47 7.99
CA THR A 248 5.26 -66.57 7.46
C THR A 248 4.61 -65.41 6.69
N GLY A 249 5.03 -64.19 6.97
CA GLY A 249 4.53 -62.99 6.27
C GLY A 249 4.64 -61.71 7.08
N ILE A 250 4.08 -60.63 6.54
CA ILE A 250 3.99 -59.33 7.23
C ILE A 250 2.98 -59.45 8.38
N ILE A 251 3.40 -59.05 9.59
CA ILE A 251 2.60 -59.13 10.81
C ILE A 251 2.24 -57.77 11.40
N LEU A 252 2.97 -56.71 11.01
CA LEU A 252 2.68 -55.32 11.32
C LEU A 252 2.92 -54.50 10.07
N ASN A 253 1.91 -53.73 9.65
CA ASN A 253 1.94 -52.94 8.42
C ASN A 253 1.85 -51.46 8.75
N GLY A 254 2.99 -50.89 9.17
CA GLY A 254 3.09 -49.46 9.47
C GLY A 254 2.22 -49.00 10.64
N GLU A 255 2.07 -49.83 11.67
CA GLU A 255 1.26 -49.47 12.84
C GLU A 255 1.81 -48.23 13.54
N ASP A 256 0.89 -47.31 13.89
CA ASP A 256 1.21 -46.09 14.63
C ASP A 256 1.50 -46.46 16.10
N VAL A 257 2.75 -46.27 16.53
CA VAL A 257 3.21 -46.54 17.89
C VAL A 257 3.67 -45.25 18.54
N THR A 258 3.63 -45.17 19.86
CA THR A 258 4.08 -43.95 20.54
C THR A 258 5.54 -43.65 20.20
N GLY A 259 5.74 -42.53 19.49
CA GLY A 259 7.05 -42.06 19.02
C GLY A 259 7.40 -42.38 17.56
N GLY A 260 6.60 -43.15 16.82
CA GLY A 260 6.92 -43.47 15.41
C GLY A 260 6.03 -44.53 14.78
N TYR A 261 6.56 -45.19 13.75
CA TYR A 261 5.89 -46.24 13.00
C TYR A 261 6.63 -47.55 13.14
N LEU A 262 5.88 -48.65 13.13
CA LEU A 262 6.42 -49.99 13.28
C LEU A 262 5.91 -50.90 12.16
N SER A 263 6.85 -51.55 11.49
CA SER A 263 6.58 -52.62 10.54
C SER A 263 7.37 -53.86 10.97
N ALA A 264 6.81 -55.05 10.68
CA ALA A 264 7.46 -56.30 11.02
C ALA A 264 7.02 -57.46 10.11
N TYR A 265 7.98 -58.32 9.80
CA TYR A 265 7.83 -59.57 9.05
C TYR A 265 8.21 -60.75 9.93
N TYR A 266 7.37 -61.78 9.99
CA TYR A 266 7.61 -62.99 10.79
C TYR A 266 7.92 -64.19 9.91
N GLN A 267 8.91 -64.98 10.33
CA GLN A 267 9.28 -66.23 9.69
C GLN A 267 9.01 -67.40 10.63
N LYS A 268 8.04 -68.25 10.28
CA LYS A 268 7.50 -69.26 11.21
C LYS A 268 8.53 -70.33 11.60
N ASP A 269 9.34 -70.77 10.64
CA ASP A 269 10.15 -71.98 10.80
C ASP A 269 11.34 -71.77 11.75
N CYS A 270 11.95 -70.58 11.73
CA CYS A 270 12.97 -70.16 12.70
C CYS A 270 12.40 -69.33 13.87
N SER A 271 11.11 -68.99 13.83
CA SER A 271 10.44 -68.17 14.86
C SER A 271 11.11 -66.80 15.08
N PHE A 272 11.73 -66.26 14.03
CA PHE A 272 12.36 -64.94 14.04
C PHE A 272 11.48 -63.93 13.32
N SER A 273 11.58 -62.68 13.74
CA SER A 273 10.90 -61.55 13.11
C SER A 273 11.92 -60.48 12.74
N ILE A 274 11.79 -59.95 11.53
CA ILE A 274 12.44 -58.70 11.14
C ILE A 274 11.48 -57.57 11.50
N PHE A 275 12.01 -56.48 12.04
CA PHE A 275 11.23 -55.29 12.33
C PHE A 275 11.97 -54.05 11.85
N THR A 276 11.20 -53.03 11.46
CA THR A 276 11.69 -51.68 11.25
C THR A 276 10.85 -50.69 12.07
N TYR A 277 11.54 -49.91 12.91
CA TYR A 277 10.99 -48.80 13.66
C TYR A 277 11.47 -47.48 13.07
N VAL A 278 10.53 -46.66 12.65
CA VAL A 278 10.77 -45.33 12.07
C VAL A 278 10.31 -44.26 13.06
N PRO A 279 11.22 -43.56 13.76
CA PRO A 279 10.84 -42.47 14.66
C PRO A 279 10.14 -41.32 13.93
N ASN A 280 9.23 -40.63 14.62
CA ASN A 280 8.55 -39.45 14.08
C ASN A 280 9.53 -38.33 13.67
N GLU A 281 10.69 -38.27 14.32
CA GLU A 281 11.76 -37.31 14.00
C GLU A 281 12.29 -37.46 12.56
N VAL A 282 12.30 -38.68 12.02
CA VAL A 282 12.72 -38.95 10.63
C VAL A 282 11.69 -38.41 9.63
N VAL A 283 10.41 -38.50 9.98
CA VAL A 283 9.32 -37.95 9.16
C VAL A 283 9.31 -36.43 9.23
N THR A 284 9.54 -35.85 10.42
CA THR A 284 9.53 -34.40 10.61
C THR A 284 10.78 -33.73 10.06
N SER A 285 11.96 -34.35 10.12
CA SER A 285 13.22 -33.78 9.60
C SER A 285 13.13 -33.49 8.10
N GLN A 286 12.63 -34.43 7.31
CA GLN A 286 12.40 -34.26 5.87
C GLN A 286 11.33 -33.20 5.59
N THR A 287 10.32 -33.10 6.46
CA THR A 287 9.24 -32.12 6.36
C THR A 287 9.73 -30.68 6.62
N THR A 288 10.72 -30.50 7.51
CA THR A 288 11.19 -29.16 7.92
C THR A 288 11.84 -28.36 6.78
N GLN A 289 12.65 -29.01 5.94
CA GLN A 289 13.29 -28.34 4.80
C GLN A 289 12.26 -27.81 3.80
N ILE A 290 11.24 -28.62 3.51
CA ILE A 290 10.15 -28.23 2.61
C ILE A 290 9.33 -27.08 3.22
N LEU A 291 9.09 -27.13 4.54
CA LEU A 291 8.40 -26.06 5.26
C LEU A 291 9.15 -24.72 5.15
N ILE A 292 10.48 -24.72 5.28
CA ILE A 292 11.30 -23.51 5.12
C ILE A 292 11.13 -22.92 3.71
N VAL A 293 11.23 -23.76 2.67
CA VAL A 293 11.05 -23.32 1.27
C VAL A 293 9.64 -22.75 1.04
N LEU A 294 8.62 -23.43 1.57
CA LEU A 294 7.22 -23.00 1.47
C LEU A 294 6.95 -21.67 2.18
N VAL A 295 7.53 -21.47 3.37
CA VAL A 295 7.49 -20.18 4.09
C VAL A 295 8.17 -19.08 3.27
N LEU A 296 9.32 -19.35 2.63
CA LEU A 296 9.98 -18.38 1.76
C LEU A 296 9.13 -18.00 0.55
N ILE A 297 8.46 -18.97 -0.09
CA ILE A 297 7.54 -18.72 -1.22
C ILE A 297 6.38 -17.83 -0.76
N TYR A 298 5.76 -18.13 0.38
CA TYR A 298 4.69 -17.30 0.92
C TYR A 298 5.16 -15.90 1.32
N LEU A 299 6.37 -15.76 1.87
CA LEU A 299 6.97 -14.45 2.14
C LEU A 299 7.07 -13.63 0.85
N ILE A 300 7.57 -14.22 -0.24
CA ILE A 300 7.66 -13.57 -1.55
C ILE A 300 6.27 -13.14 -2.06
N ILE A 301 5.26 -14.01 -1.93
CA ILE A 301 3.87 -13.70 -2.32
C ILE A 301 3.32 -12.51 -1.51
N VAL A 302 3.57 -12.47 -0.20
CA VAL A 302 3.16 -11.36 0.67
C VAL A 302 3.83 -10.05 0.22
N VAL A 303 5.15 -10.07 -0.04
CA VAL A 303 5.88 -8.88 -0.51
C VAL A 303 5.33 -8.40 -1.85
N LEU A 304 5.13 -9.31 -2.81
CA LEU A 304 4.61 -8.98 -4.13
C LEU A 304 3.18 -8.41 -4.04
N ALA A 305 2.32 -9.00 -3.21
CA ALA A 305 0.97 -8.51 -3.00
C ALA A 305 0.93 -7.15 -2.31
N LEU A 306 1.81 -6.89 -1.33
CA LEU A 306 1.96 -5.57 -0.71
C LEU A 306 2.38 -4.52 -1.75
N LEU A 307 3.36 -4.85 -2.61
CA LEU A 307 3.83 -3.97 -3.67
C LEU A 307 2.70 -3.63 -4.65
N LEU A 308 1.99 -4.65 -5.15
CA LEU A 308 0.83 -4.47 -6.02
C LEU A 308 -0.29 -3.66 -5.35
N SER A 309 -0.57 -3.89 -4.06
CA SER A 309 -1.58 -3.15 -3.31
C SER A 309 -1.23 -1.65 -3.17
N ILE A 310 0.04 -1.33 -2.94
CA ILE A 310 0.53 0.06 -2.90
C ILE A 310 0.41 0.73 -4.28
N LEU A 311 0.80 0.04 -5.36
CA LEU A 311 0.66 0.56 -6.73
C LEU A 311 -0.80 0.83 -7.07
N PHE A 312 -1.69 -0.13 -6.78
CA PHE A 312 -3.12 0.01 -7.01
C PHE A 312 -3.72 1.17 -6.20
N SER A 313 -3.33 1.30 -4.93
CA SER A 313 -3.79 2.39 -4.07
C SER A 313 -3.38 3.78 -4.60
N ASN A 314 -2.16 3.92 -5.11
CA ASN A 314 -1.70 5.17 -5.69
C ASN A 314 -2.39 5.50 -7.03
N ARG A 315 -2.71 4.48 -7.83
CA ARG A 315 -3.43 4.64 -9.11
C ARG A 315 -4.91 4.97 -8.93
N PHE A 316 -5.55 4.44 -7.89
CA PHE A 316 -7.01 4.53 -7.76
C PHE A 316 -7.46 5.42 -6.59
N THR A 317 -6.92 5.22 -5.39
CA THR A 317 -7.42 5.90 -4.20
C THR A 317 -6.96 7.36 -4.09
N ARG A 318 -5.74 7.67 -4.54
CA ARG A 318 -5.19 9.02 -4.46
C ARG A 318 -5.95 10.04 -5.32
N PRO A 319 -6.25 9.79 -6.61
CA PRO A 319 -7.05 10.72 -7.42
C PRO A 319 -8.43 11.01 -6.81
N VAL A 320 -9.09 10.01 -6.24
CA VAL A 320 -10.38 10.17 -5.54
C VAL A 320 -10.26 11.11 -4.33
N GLN A 321 -9.16 11.03 -3.58
CA GLN A 321 -8.92 11.96 -2.47
C GLN A 321 -8.70 13.39 -2.97
N GLU A 322 -7.99 13.57 -4.09
CA GLU A 322 -7.77 14.88 -4.70
C GLU A 322 -9.11 15.49 -5.11
N ILE A 323 -9.96 14.77 -5.86
CA ILE A 323 -11.33 15.21 -6.20
C ILE A 323 -12.11 15.62 -4.95
N THR A 324 -12.13 14.76 -3.92
CA THR A 324 -12.86 15.04 -2.67
C THR A 324 -12.36 16.31 -1.98
N THR A 325 -11.05 16.55 -2.01
CA THR A 325 -10.43 17.73 -1.38
C THR A 325 -10.83 19.01 -2.10
N TYR A 326 -10.81 19.04 -3.43
CA TYR A 326 -11.26 20.21 -4.21
C TYR A 326 -12.77 20.44 -4.03
N MET A 327 -13.58 19.39 -4.08
CA MET A 327 -15.03 19.52 -3.91
C MET A 327 -15.44 20.02 -2.52
N THR A 328 -14.79 19.54 -1.46
CA THR A 328 -15.11 19.94 -0.07
C THR A 328 -14.43 21.23 0.36
N GLY A 329 -13.33 21.61 -0.31
CA GLY A 329 -12.58 22.83 -0.04
C GLY A 329 -13.14 24.08 -0.72
N PHE A 330 -14.07 23.94 -1.67
CA PHE A 330 -14.69 25.07 -2.37
C PHE A 330 -15.59 25.89 -1.42
N ASP A 331 -15.22 27.16 -1.23
CA ASP A 331 -15.91 28.11 -0.34
C ASP A 331 -16.73 29.18 -1.09
N GLY A 332 -16.78 29.11 -2.43
CA GLY A 332 -17.46 30.09 -3.28
C GLY A 332 -16.64 31.33 -3.61
N GLY A 333 -15.40 31.45 -3.12
CA GLY A 333 -14.50 32.57 -3.44
C GLY A 333 -13.44 32.22 -4.48
N ASP A 334 -13.03 30.96 -4.56
CA ASP A 334 -11.98 30.48 -5.44
C ASP A 334 -12.50 29.49 -6.49
N TYR A 335 -12.59 29.95 -7.74
CA TYR A 335 -13.01 29.16 -8.90
C TYR A 335 -11.85 28.47 -9.62
N THR A 336 -10.68 28.38 -8.98
CA THR A 336 -9.52 27.73 -9.59
C THR A 336 -9.84 26.27 -9.92
N HIS A 337 -9.62 25.92 -11.18
CA HIS A 337 -9.86 24.58 -11.70
C HIS A 337 -8.97 23.56 -10.99
N MET A 338 -9.51 22.36 -10.76
CA MET A 338 -8.71 21.22 -10.36
C MET A 338 -7.69 20.89 -11.46
N PRO A 339 -6.43 20.56 -11.12
CA PRO A 339 -5.45 20.06 -12.10
C PRO A 339 -5.99 18.84 -12.84
N GLU A 340 -5.68 18.71 -14.13
CA GLU A 340 -6.09 17.54 -14.91
C GLU A 340 -5.64 16.25 -14.25
N LEU A 341 -6.61 15.39 -13.96
CA LEU A 341 -6.35 14.03 -13.55
C LEU A 341 -5.83 13.27 -14.78
N HIS A 342 -4.70 12.58 -14.61
CA HIS A 342 -4.06 11.80 -15.67
C HIS A 342 -4.17 10.30 -15.34
N THR A 343 -5.38 9.84 -15.02
CA THR A 343 -5.62 8.46 -14.60
C THR A 343 -5.87 7.50 -15.77
N ASN A 344 -6.24 8.03 -16.94
CA ASN A 344 -6.79 7.33 -18.09
C ASN A 344 -7.99 6.45 -17.73
N THR A 345 -8.88 6.95 -16.87
CA THR A 345 -10.06 6.24 -16.37
C THR A 345 -11.27 7.17 -16.28
N GLU A 346 -12.42 6.65 -15.86
CA GLU A 346 -13.66 7.40 -15.59
C GLU A 346 -13.46 8.52 -14.55
N LEU A 347 -12.38 8.46 -13.74
CA LEU A 347 -12.04 9.55 -12.81
C LEU A 347 -11.62 10.84 -13.53
N ASP A 348 -11.04 10.75 -14.72
CA ASP A 348 -10.68 11.94 -15.51
C ASP A 348 -11.95 12.63 -16.02
N GLN A 349 -12.95 11.84 -16.43
CA GLN A 349 -14.26 12.37 -16.83
C GLN A 349 -14.93 13.12 -15.66
N ILE A 350 -14.89 12.56 -14.46
CA ILE A 350 -15.42 13.23 -13.26
C ILE A 350 -14.68 14.54 -12.99
N GLY A 351 -13.34 14.55 -13.10
CA GLY A 351 -12.54 15.76 -12.95
C GLY A 351 -12.89 16.83 -13.99
N HIS A 352 -13.02 16.45 -15.26
CA HIS A 352 -13.42 17.37 -16.34
C HIS A 352 -14.83 17.92 -16.13
N SER A 353 -15.81 17.08 -15.79
CA SER A 353 -17.19 17.55 -15.53
C SER A 353 -17.27 18.47 -14.32
N TYR A 354 -16.46 18.24 -13.27
CA TYR A 354 -16.37 19.15 -12.14
C TYR A 354 -15.78 20.52 -12.53
N ASN A 355 -14.71 20.52 -13.34
CA ASN A 355 -14.12 21.75 -13.87
C ASN A 355 -15.08 22.52 -14.79
N GLU A 356 -15.81 21.83 -15.65
CA GLU A 356 -16.84 22.44 -16.50
C GLU A 356 -17.96 23.06 -15.66
N MET A 357 -18.41 22.36 -14.61
CA MET A 357 -19.38 22.90 -13.66
C MET A 357 -18.85 24.15 -12.94
N LEU A 358 -17.58 24.14 -12.50
CA LEU A 358 -16.94 25.31 -11.87
C LEU A 358 -16.91 26.53 -12.81
N GLY A 359 -16.52 26.34 -14.08
CA GLY A 359 -16.52 27.41 -15.08
C GLY A 359 -17.92 27.96 -15.35
N ASN A 360 -18.93 27.09 -15.42
CA ASN A 360 -20.33 27.52 -15.55
C ASN A 360 -20.80 28.35 -14.34
N ILE A 361 -20.41 27.96 -13.12
CA ILE A 361 -20.76 28.73 -11.91
C ILE A 361 -20.05 30.09 -11.92
N GLU A 362 -18.76 30.15 -12.29
CA GLU A 362 -18.02 31.41 -12.40
C GLU A 362 -18.70 32.37 -13.40
N GLN A 363 -19.10 31.85 -14.57
CA GLN A 363 -19.81 32.63 -15.57
C GLN A 363 -21.15 33.16 -15.04
N LEU A 364 -21.95 32.32 -14.38
CA LEU A 364 -23.23 32.73 -13.78
C LEU A 364 -23.04 33.83 -12.72
N VAL A 365 -22.03 33.72 -11.87
CA VAL A 365 -21.74 34.74 -10.85
C VAL A 365 -21.33 36.08 -11.48
N ASN A 366 -20.54 36.04 -12.56
CA ASN A 366 -20.17 37.26 -13.29
C ASN A 366 -21.37 37.89 -14.01
N GLU A 367 -22.25 37.09 -14.59
CA GLU A 367 -23.47 37.56 -15.23
C GLU A 367 -24.41 38.24 -14.22
N ILE A 368 -24.63 37.63 -13.05
CA ILE A 368 -25.44 38.22 -11.97
C ILE A 368 -24.85 39.57 -11.53
N LYS A 369 -23.53 39.67 -11.36
CA LYS A 369 -22.87 40.95 -11.00
C LYS A 369 -23.08 42.04 -12.05
N LEU A 370 -23.02 41.68 -13.33
CA LEU A 370 -23.25 42.63 -14.42
C LEU A 370 -24.70 43.10 -14.44
N GLN A 371 -25.65 42.17 -14.32
CA GLN A 371 -27.08 42.49 -14.25
C GLN A 371 -27.41 43.40 -13.06
N GLU A 372 -26.81 43.16 -11.89
CA GLU A 372 -27.00 44.03 -10.72
C GLU A 372 -26.49 45.46 -10.99
N LYS A 373 -25.35 45.61 -11.67
CA LYS A 373 -24.79 46.92 -12.04
C LYS A 373 -25.69 47.65 -13.04
N GLU A 374 -26.19 46.95 -14.05
CA GLU A 374 -27.13 47.50 -15.04
C GLU A 374 -28.43 47.94 -14.38
N LEU A 375 -28.99 47.10 -13.49
CA LEU A 375 -30.19 47.41 -12.73
C LEU A 375 -30.01 48.69 -11.91
N ARG A 376 -28.93 48.80 -11.12
CA ARG A 376 -28.63 50.01 -10.34
C ARG A 376 -28.51 51.26 -11.22
N THR A 377 -27.92 51.13 -12.41
CA THR A 377 -27.76 52.24 -13.34
C THR A 377 -29.11 52.67 -13.92
N SER A 378 -29.97 51.69 -14.25
CA SER A 378 -31.33 51.93 -14.74
C SER A 378 -32.21 52.61 -13.67
N GLU A 379 -32.16 52.13 -12.43
CA GLU A 379 -32.87 52.75 -11.29
C GLU A 379 -32.46 54.20 -11.09
N LEU A 380 -31.15 54.49 -11.14
CA LEU A 380 -30.62 55.84 -11.03
C LEU A 380 -31.11 56.74 -12.17
N ASN A 381 -31.06 56.24 -13.41
CA ASN A 381 -31.57 56.98 -14.58
C ASN A 381 -33.09 57.22 -14.51
N MET A 382 -33.86 56.24 -14.03
CA MET A 382 -35.29 56.37 -13.80
C MET A 382 -35.57 57.46 -12.77
N LEU A 383 -34.87 57.48 -11.63
CA LEU A 383 -34.99 58.52 -10.61
C LEU A 383 -34.70 59.91 -11.17
N ILE A 384 -33.62 60.07 -11.95
CA ILE A 384 -33.31 61.34 -12.62
C ILE A 384 -34.42 61.74 -13.60
N SER A 385 -35.03 60.77 -14.29
CA SER A 385 -36.08 61.05 -15.27
C SER A 385 -37.37 61.63 -14.67
N GLN A 386 -37.63 61.42 -13.37
CA GLN A 386 -38.76 61.98 -12.65
C GLN A 386 -38.67 63.50 -12.49
N ILE A 387 -37.48 64.10 -12.59
CA ILE A 387 -37.30 65.54 -12.72
C ILE A 387 -37.63 65.90 -14.17
N ASN A 388 -38.87 66.31 -14.47
CA ASN A 388 -39.28 66.73 -15.81
C ASN A 388 -38.66 68.10 -16.14
N PRO A 389 -37.61 68.20 -16.98
CA PRO A 389 -36.92 69.47 -17.23
C PRO A 389 -37.85 70.46 -17.92
N HIS A 390 -38.77 69.98 -18.76
CA HIS A 390 -39.74 70.81 -19.46
C HIS A 390 -40.73 71.46 -18.48
N PHE A 391 -41.20 70.74 -17.47
CA PHE A 391 -42.03 71.35 -16.43
C PHE A 391 -41.28 72.46 -15.68
N LEU A 392 -40.00 72.25 -15.40
CA LEU A 392 -39.17 73.23 -14.71
C LEU A 392 -38.93 74.49 -15.58
N TYR A 393 -38.57 74.33 -16.86
CA TYR A 393 -38.42 75.47 -17.77
C TYR A 393 -39.74 76.23 -17.95
N ASN A 394 -40.85 75.52 -18.13
CA ASN A 394 -42.16 76.15 -18.28
C ASN A 394 -42.57 76.92 -17.03
N THR A 395 -42.24 76.42 -15.84
CA THR A 395 -42.51 77.10 -14.58
C THR A 395 -41.67 78.37 -14.48
N LEU A 396 -40.36 78.31 -14.79
CA LEU A 396 -39.49 79.49 -14.81
C LEU A 396 -39.92 80.52 -15.85
N ASP A 397 -40.29 80.11 -17.06
CA ASP A 397 -40.80 81.00 -18.11
C ASP A 397 -42.11 81.68 -17.67
N THR A 398 -42.97 80.98 -16.94
CA THR A 398 -44.19 81.56 -16.36
C THR A 398 -43.86 82.64 -15.32
N ILE A 399 -42.92 82.36 -14.41
CA ILE A 399 -42.49 83.34 -13.39
C ILE A 399 -41.79 84.54 -14.06
N TYR A 400 -41.01 84.31 -15.13
CA TYR A 400 -40.39 85.37 -15.91
C TYR A 400 -41.44 86.32 -16.52
N MET A 401 -42.51 85.77 -17.10
CA MET A 401 -43.61 86.57 -17.65
C MET A 401 -44.35 87.38 -16.57
N LEU A 402 -44.55 86.82 -15.37
CA LEU A 402 -45.13 87.55 -14.23
C LEU A 402 -44.24 88.72 -13.79
N ALA A 403 -42.93 88.49 -13.66
CA ALA A 403 -41.96 89.55 -13.33
C ALA A 403 -41.93 90.66 -14.38
N ARG A 404 -42.05 90.29 -15.67
CA ARG A 404 -42.13 91.23 -16.79
C ARG A 404 -43.36 92.13 -16.74
N MET A 405 -44.52 91.56 -16.40
CA MET A 405 -45.76 92.34 -16.24
C MET A 405 -45.64 93.37 -15.11
N ASN A 406 -44.93 93.02 -14.04
CA ASN A 406 -44.69 93.89 -12.89
C ASN A 406 -43.50 94.86 -13.07
N LYS A 407 -42.80 94.83 -14.22
CA LYS A 407 -41.59 95.60 -14.50
C LYS A 407 -40.45 95.36 -13.48
N GLU A 408 -40.37 94.15 -12.93
CA GLU A 408 -39.31 93.75 -12.00
C GLU A 408 -38.07 93.27 -12.75
N GLU A 409 -37.25 94.22 -13.21
CA GLU A 409 -36.09 93.95 -14.08
C GLU A 409 -35.05 93.00 -13.44
N THR A 410 -34.78 93.15 -12.15
CA THR A 410 -33.86 92.28 -11.39
C THR A 410 -34.38 90.85 -11.30
N THR A 411 -35.69 90.68 -11.03
CA THR A 411 -36.36 89.38 -10.97
C THR A 411 -36.33 88.68 -12.33
N MET A 412 -36.61 89.42 -13.42
CA MET A 412 -36.52 88.89 -14.79
C MET A 412 -35.12 88.36 -15.12
N ARG A 413 -34.08 89.17 -14.86
CA ARG A 413 -32.68 88.77 -15.09
C ARG A 413 -32.30 87.53 -14.29
N MET A 414 -32.70 87.46 -13.02
CA MET A 414 -32.42 86.31 -12.15
C MET A 414 -33.07 85.02 -12.67
N ILE A 415 -34.33 85.08 -13.11
CA ILE A 415 -35.04 83.91 -13.65
C ILE A 415 -34.44 83.44 -14.97
N GLN A 416 -34.06 84.38 -15.84
CA GLN A 416 -33.43 84.05 -17.12
C GLN A 416 -32.05 83.41 -16.92
N ALA A 417 -31.23 83.96 -16.02
CA ALA A 417 -29.94 83.38 -15.64
C ALA A 417 -30.13 81.98 -15.01
N LEU A 418 -31.14 81.81 -14.14
CA LEU A 418 -31.47 80.51 -13.55
C LEU A 418 -31.94 79.47 -14.58
N SER A 419 -32.78 79.88 -15.54
CA SER A 419 -33.26 79.01 -16.63
C SER A 419 -32.11 78.54 -17.53
N LYS A 420 -31.18 79.45 -17.87
CA LYS A 420 -29.96 79.09 -18.62
C LYS A 420 -29.05 78.15 -17.83
N TYR A 421 -28.81 78.45 -16.55
CA TYR A 421 -27.98 77.63 -15.66
C TYR A 421 -28.51 76.20 -15.52
N LEU A 422 -29.81 76.04 -15.27
CA LEU A 422 -30.43 74.72 -15.15
C LEU A 422 -30.43 73.93 -16.46
N ARG A 423 -30.35 74.62 -17.61
CA ARG A 423 -30.37 73.98 -18.93
C ARG A 423 -29.25 73.00 -19.14
N LEU A 424 -28.03 73.40 -18.83
CA LEU A 424 -26.87 72.52 -18.96
C LEU A 424 -26.91 71.42 -17.90
N CYS A 425 -27.30 71.77 -16.66
CA CYS A 425 -27.34 70.84 -15.52
C CYS A 425 -28.35 69.68 -15.72
N LEU A 426 -29.49 69.96 -16.34
CA LEU A 426 -30.59 68.99 -16.55
C LEU A 426 -30.70 68.50 -18.00
N SER A 427 -29.79 68.90 -18.88
CA SER A 427 -29.76 68.42 -20.26
C SER A 427 -29.50 66.91 -20.30
N LYS A 428 -30.51 66.15 -20.76
CA LYS A 428 -30.34 64.75 -21.17
C LYS A 428 -29.68 64.77 -22.55
N GLY A 429 -28.46 64.25 -22.69
CA GLY A 429 -27.94 64.00 -24.04
C GLY A 429 -26.43 63.89 -24.24
N SER A 430 -25.58 64.40 -23.35
CA SER A 430 -24.13 64.18 -23.47
C SER A 430 -23.41 64.41 -22.15
N GLU A 431 -22.39 63.61 -21.85
CA GLU A 431 -21.41 63.91 -20.79
C GLU A 431 -20.37 64.93 -21.24
N ILE A 432 -20.26 65.15 -22.55
CA ILE A 432 -19.27 66.02 -23.19
C ILE A 432 -19.98 67.21 -23.83
N VAL A 433 -19.55 68.42 -23.49
CA VAL A 433 -20.13 69.69 -23.97
C VAL A 433 -19.05 70.58 -24.56
N SER A 434 -19.43 71.61 -25.33
CA SER A 434 -18.44 72.58 -25.78
C SER A 434 -17.93 73.45 -24.62
N VAL A 435 -16.73 73.99 -24.76
CA VAL A 435 -16.22 75.00 -23.82
C VAL A 435 -17.16 76.21 -23.78
N GLU A 436 -17.81 76.56 -24.90
CA GLU A 436 -18.84 77.61 -24.96
C GLU A 436 -20.03 77.31 -24.05
N ASP A 437 -20.57 76.08 -24.08
CA ASP A 437 -21.71 75.67 -23.25
C ASP A 437 -21.36 75.77 -21.76
N GLU A 438 -20.17 75.30 -21.36
CA GLU A 438 -19.70 75.35 -19.98
C GLU A 438 -19.49 76.81 -19.52
N LEU A 439 -18.89 77.65 -20.36
CA LEU A 439 -18.70 79.08 -20.07
C LEU A 439 -20.03 79.83 -19.95
N GLU A 440 -21.03 79.55 -20.80
CA GLU A 440 -22.36 80.18 -20.71
C GLU A 440 -23.08 79.78 -19.41
N ASN A 441 -22.92 78.53 -19.00
CA ASN A 441 -23.46 78.04 -17.73
C ASN A 441 -22.78 78.70 -16.52
N VAL A 442 -21.45 78.86 -16.56
CA VAL A 442 -20.69 79.58 -15.53
C VAL A 442 -21.06 81.06 -15.49
N LYS A 443 -21.21 81.73 -16.64
CA LYS A 443 -21.70 83.12 -16.70
C LYS A 443 -23.07 83.27 -16.06
N SER A 444 -23.98 82.34 -16.36
CA SER A 444 -25.32 82.31 -15.80
C SER A 444 -25.28 82.14 -14.28
N TYR A 445 -24.43 81.26 -13.75
CA TYR A 445 -24.20 81.13 -12.30
C TYR A 445 -23.66 82.43 -11.68
N MET A 446 -22.66 83.03 -12.30
CA MET A 446 -22.02 84.26 -11.82
C MET A 446 -23.00 85.43 -11.82
N GLU A 447 -23.84 85.56 -12.84
CA GLU A 447 -24.91 86.56 -12.88
C GLU A 447 -25.91 86.38 -11.73
N ILE A 448 -26.32 85.14 -11.42
CA ILE A 448 -27.17 84.85 -10.26
C ILE A 448 -26.50 85.30 -8.96
N GLN A 449 -25.21 85.02 -8.79
CA GLN A 449 -24.48 85.38 -7.57
C GLN A 449 -24.27 86.90 -7.44
N GLN A 450 -24.03 87.61 -8.55
CA GLN A 450 -23.92 89.08 -8.56
C GLN A 450 -25.26 89.77 -8.25
N ILE A 451 -26.38 89.21 -8.72
CA ILE A 451 -27.72 89.73 -8.37
C ILE A 451 -28.01 89.50 -6.88
N ARG A 452 -27.61 88.34 -6.34
CA ARG A 452 -27.85 87.97 -4.93
C ARG A 452 -26.98 88.76 -3.95
N ASN A 453 -25.72 88.99 -4.30
CA ASN A 453 -24.73 89.66 -3.45
C ASN A 453 -24.17 90.86 -4.21
N VAL A 454 -24.85 92.00 -4.08
CA VAL A 454 -24.49 93.26 -4.75
C VAL A 454 -23.07 93.67 -4.32
N ASP A 455 -22.25 94.10 -5.29
CA ASP A 455 -20.86 94.56 -5.12
C ASP A 455 -19.84 93.54 -4.58
N LEU A 456 -20.25 92.27 -4.39
CA LEU A 456 -19.38 91.23 -3.82
C LEU A 456 -18.14 90.95 -4.68
N PHE A 457 -18.32 90.79 -6.00
CA PHE A 457 -17.22 90.46 -6.91
C PHE A 457 -17.44 90.91 -8.36
N GLU A 458 -16.32 91.12 -9.04
CA GLU A 458 -16.22 91.23 -10.50
C GLU A 458 -15.59 89.97 -11.10
N TYR A 459 -15.80 89.74 -12.39
CA TYR A 459 -15.16 88.61 -13.06
C TYR A 459 -14.70 88.92 -14.48
N GLU A 460 -13.68 88.19 -14.93
CA GLU A 460 -13.12 88.23 -16.27
C GLU A 460 -13.04 86.82 -16.85
N ILE A 461 -13.39 86.68 -18.13
CA ILE A 461 -13.24 85.42 -18.89
C ILE A 461 -12.25 85.66 -20.03
N ASP A 462 -11.10 85.00 -19.96
CA ASP A 462 -10.02 85.03 -20.96
C ASP A 462 -9.96 83.66 -21.66
N CYS A 463 -10.67 83.53 -22.79
CA CYS A 463 -10.72 82.29 -23.57
C CYS A 463 -9.93 82.46 -24.86
N GLN A 464 -8.75 81.83 -24.92
CA GLN A 464 -7.81 81.93 -26.07
C GLN A 464 -7.98 80.79 -27.07
N VAL A 465 -8.91 79.86 -26.82
CA VAL A 465 -9.24 78.73 -27.68
C VAL A 465 -10.57 78.94 -28.40
N ASN A 466 -10.80 78.19 -29.48
CA ASN A 466 -12.12 78.14 -30.11
C ASN A 466 -13.12 77.42 -29.20
N ALA A 467 -13.94 78.18 -28.48
CA ALA A 467 -14.84 77.66 -27.45
C ALA A 467 -15.93 76.72 -28.01
N LYS A 468 -16.30 76.86 -29.28
CA LYS A 468 -17.34 76.03 -29.93
C LYS A 468 -16.83 74.65 -30.32
N GLU A 469 -15.59 74.59 -30.80
CA GLU A 469 -14.97 73.39 -31.33
C GLU A 469 -14.36 72.51 -30.23
N ASN A 470 -13.80 73.12 -29.18
CA ASN A 470 -13.20 72.37 -28.09
C ASN A 470 -14.25 71.77 -27.17
N LYS A 471 -14.09 70.48 -26.86
CA LYS A 471 -15.03 69.68 -26.07
C LYS A 471 -14.41 69.27 -24.73
N ILE A 472 -15.18 69.43 -23.66
CA ILE A 472 -14.79 69.07 -22.29
C ILE A 472 -15.92 68.30 -21.60
N LEU A 473 -15.59 67.58 -20.53
CA LEU A 473 -16.60 66.97 -19.67
C LEU A 473 -17.47 68.08 -19.06
N LYS A 474 -18.79 67.90 -19.06
CA LYS A 474 -19.72 68.88 -18.51
C LYS A 474 -19.51 69.11 -17.01
N LEU A 475 -19.77 70.33 -16.54
CA LEU A 475 -19.74 70.70 -15.13
C LEU A 475 -18.35 70.48 -14.48
N ILE A 476 -17.29 70.94 -15.15
CA ILE A 476 -15.93 71.02 -14.59
C ILE A 476 -15.63 72.43 -14.07
N LEU A 477 -15.93 73.49 -14.84
CA LEU A 477 -15.60 74.86 -14.47
C LEU A 477 -16.55 75.39 -13.40
N GLN A 478 -17.82 75.03 -13.48
CA GLN A 478 -18.84 75.50 -12.55
C GLN A 478 -18.47 75.21 -11.09
N PRO A 479 -18.14 73.98 -10.67
CA PRO A 479 -17.75 73.72 -9.29
C PRO A 479 -16.54 74.53 -8.80
N LEU A 480 -15.60 74.88 -9.69
CA LEU A 480 -14.44 75.70 -9.32
C LEU A 480 -14.85 77.14 -9.03
N VAL A 481 -15.73 77.70 -9.86
CA VAL A 481 -16.26 79.05 -9.67
C VAL A 481 -17.21 79.09 -8.47
N GLU A 482 -18.01 78.06 -8.25
CA GLU A 482 -18.80 77.89 -7.01
C GLU A 482 -17.90 77.87 -5.77
N ASN A 483 -16.76 77.16 -5.83
CA ASN A 483 -15.81 77.14 -4.73
C ASN A 483 -15.18 78.51 -4.50
N ALA A 484 -14.83 79.24 -5.56
CA ALA A 484 -14.31 80.60 -5.46
C ALA A 484 -15.32 81.54 -4.79
N VAL A 485 -16.60 81.50 -5.17
CA VAL A 485 -17.64 82.35 -4.55
C VAL A 485 -17.95 81.90 -3.13
N LYS A 486 -18.09 80.60 -2.88
CA LYS A 486 -18.55 80.08 -1.58
C LYS A 486 -17.46 80.11 -0.50
N TYR A 487 -16.23 79.76 -0.85
CA TYR A 487 -15.11 79.63 0.09
C TYR A 487 -14.10 80.76 -0.08
N GLY A 488 -13.83 81.19 -1.31
CA GLY A 488 -12.92 82.31 -1.55
C GLY A 488 -13.49 83.65 -1.07
N PHE A 489 -14.81 83.84 -1.14
CA PHE A 489 -15.48 85.08 -0.72
C PHE A 489 -16.28 84.96 0.58
N SER A 490 -16.05 83.93 1.41
CA SER A 490 -16.83 83.72 2.64
C SER A 490 -16.65 84.81 3.70
N GLU A 491 -15.52 85.53 3.67
CA GLU A 491 -15.13 86.54 4.67
C GLU A 491 -14.93 87.95 4.06
N ILE A 492 -15.30 88.16 2.79
CA ILE A 492 -15.27 89.48 2.15
C ILE A 492 -16.69 89.94 1.83
N TYR A 493 -16.91 91.25 1.87
CA TYR A 493 -18.22 91.85 1.64
C TYR A 493 -18.29 92.64 0.32
N GLU A 494 -17.15 93.04 -0.25
CA GLU A 494 -17.04 93.74 -1.54
C GLU A 494 -15.66 93.54 -2.18
N GLY A 495 -15.54 93.79 -3.49
CA GLY A 495 -14.23 93.89 -4.18
C GLY A 495 -13.54 92.56 -4.50
N GLY A 496 -14.26 91.43 -4.45
CA GLY A 496 -13.77 90.14 -4.93
C GLY A 496 -13.52 90.15 -6.44
N TYR A 497 -12.64 89.28 -6.92
CA TYR A 497 -12.31 89.18 -8.34
C TYR A 497 -12.08 87.74 -8.74
N ILE A 498 -12.80 87.26 -9.76
CA ILE A 498 -12.65 85.92 -10.34
C ILE A 498 -12.16 86.05 -11.78
N ARG A 499 -11.07 85.36 -12.12
CA ARG A 499 -10.61 85.24 -13.52
C ARG A 499 -10.67 83.79 -13.96
N ILE A 500 -11.36 83.55 -15.06
CA ILE A 500 -11.41 82.25 -15.73
C ILE A 500 -10.55 82.35 -16.98
N ARG A 501 -9.51 81.53 -17.07
CA ARG A 501 -8.63 81.49 -18.24
C ARG A 501 -8.61 80.10 -18.86
N ILE A 502 -8.82 80.05 -20.18
CA ILE A 502 -8.78 78.82 -20.96
C ILE A 502 -7.79 79.00 -22.11
N THR A 503 -6.75 78.17 -22.10
CA THR A 503 -5.62 78.22 -23.02
C THR A 503 -5.28 76.83 -23.53
N GLU A 504 -4.51 76.75 -24.60
CA GLU A 504 -4.04 75.49 -25.17
C GLU A 504 -2.50 75.45 -25.12
N GLU A 505 -1.95 74.38 -24.57
CA GLU A 505 -0.50 74.12 -24.50
C GLU A 505 -0.23 72.70 -24.98
N ASN A 506 0.53 72.52 -26.07
CA ASN A 506 0.95 71.20 -26.58
C ASN A 506 -0.21 70.17 -26.70
N ASP A 507 -1.33 70.57 -27.32
CA ASP A 507 -2.54 69.72 -27.52
C ASP A 507 -3.27 69.32 -26.22
N VAL A 508 -3.00 70.04 -25.13
CA VAL A 508 -3.68 69.93 -23.84
C VAL A 508 -4.45 71.23 -23.57
N LEU A 509 -5.72 71.09 -23.23
CA LEU A 509 -6.55 72.20 -22.81
C LEU A 509 -6.27 72.50 -21.33
N VAL A 510 -5.87 73.74 -21.06
CA VAL A 510 -5.56 74.23 -19.71
C VAL A 510 -6.68 75.18 -19.28
N LEU A 511 -7.42 74.77 -18.26
CA LEU A 511 -8.50 75.54 -17.65
C LEU A 511 -8.04 76.02 -16.28
N SER A 512 -8.15 77.31 -16.00
CA SER A 512 -7.76 77.87 -14.72
C SER A 512 -8.84 78.83 -14.19
N VAL A 513 -9.10 78.73 -12.89
CA VAL A 513 -9.99 79.64 -12.16
C VAL A 513 -9.19 80.25 -11.02
N TYR A 514 -8.95 81.55 -11.15
CA TYR A 514 -8.29 82.39 -10.17
C TYR A 514 -9.33 83.17 -9.38
N ASN A 515 -9.16 83.29 -8.07
CA ASN A 515 -9.93 84.20 -7.25
C ASN A 515 -9.06 84.97 -6.26
N THR A 516 -9.42 86.23 -6.02
CA THR A 516 -9.00 86.97 -4.84
C THR A 516 -9.86 86.56 -3.64
N GLY A 517 -9.51 86.95 -2.42
CA GLY A 517 -10.27 86.62 -1.21
C GLY A 517 -9.51 85.71 -0.26
N MET A 518 -10.21 84.93 0.55
CA MET A 518 -9.59 84.07 1.57
C MET A 518 -8.73 82.99 0.88
N PRO A 519 -7.40 82.98 1.13
CA PRO A 519 -6.53 81.98 0.52
C PRO A 519 -6.81 80.59 1.12
N MET A 520 -6.65 79.57 0.28
CA MET A 520 -6.79 78.20 0.75
C MET A 520 -5.67 77.87 1.74
N ASN A 521 -5.98 77.12 2.80
CA ASN A 521 -4.96 76.67 3.74
C ASN A 521 -3.87 75.84 3.01
N LYS A 522 -2.59 76.16 3.23
CA LYS A 522 -1.45 75.53 2.54
C LYS A 522 -1.40 74.00 2.76
N ASP A 523 -1.71 73.51 3.96
CA ASP A 523 -1.77 72.07 4.26
C ASP A 523 -2.87 71.38 3.43
N MET A 524 -3.97 72.09 3.19
CA MET A 524 -5.10 71.60 2.38
C MET A 524 -4.75 71.58 0.89
N VAL A 525 -3.97 72.56 0.41
CA VAL A 525 -3.45 72.59 -0.97
C VAL A 525 -2.46 71.45 -1.20
N GLU A 526 -1.50 71.24 -0.29
CA GLU A 526 -0.55 70.13 -0.37
C GLU A 526 -1.27 68.78 -0.35
N LYS A 527 -2.26 68.65 0.53
CA LYS A 527 -3.09 67.45 0.61
C LYS A 527 -3.83 67.19 -0.71
N ILE A 528 -4.45 68.19 -1.34
CA ILE A 528 -5.16 68.01 -2.62
C ILE A 528 -4.18 67.69 -3.75
N ASN A 529 -3.07 68.42 -3.85
CA ASN A 529 -2.09 68.24 -4.91
C ASN A 529 -1.44 66.85 -4.84
N GLY A 530 -1.29 66.27 -3.64
CA GLY A 530 -0.82 64.91 -3.44
C GLY A 530 -1.77 63.81 -3.92
N LEU A 531 -3.06 64.11 -4.14
CA LEU A 531 -4.05 63.12 -4.58
C LEU A 531 -3.96 62.78 -6.07
N THR A 532 -3.33 63.64 -6.86
CA THR A 532 -3.26 63.51 -8.33
C THR A 532 -2.59 62.20 -8.76
N HIS A 533 -1.72 61.62 -7.92
CA HIS A 533 -0.98 60.39 -8.22
C HIS A 533 -1.46 59.13 -7.48
N LEU A 534 -2.45 59.24 -6.58
CA LEU A 534 -2.94 58.09 -5.79
C LEU A 534 -4.00 57.28 -6.56
N PRO A 535 -4.15 55.97 -6.35
CA PRO A 535 -5.26 55.19 -6.90
C PRO A 535 -6.63 55.71 -6.42
N ILE A 536 -7.68 55.67 -7.27
CA ILE A 536 -9.03 56.20 -6.97
C ILE A 536 -9.59 55.69 -5.63
N SER A 537 -9.29 54.43 -5.26
CA SER A 537 -9.70 53.82 -3.99
C SER A 537 -9.15 54.54 -2.76
N GLN A 538 -7.90 55.04 -2.83
CA GLN A 538 -7.22 55.73 -1.72
C GLN A 538 -7.62 57.22 -1.62
N ILE A 539 -8.03 57.85 -2.73
CA ILE A 539 -8.51 59.24 -2.73
C ILE A 539 -9.79 59.38 -1.86
N LYS A 540 -10.64 58.34 -1.84
CA LYS A 540 -11.88 58.32 -1.04
C LYS A 540 -11.61 58.28 0.46
N GLU A 541 -10.52 57.65 0.89
CA GLU A 541 -10.12 57.58 2.30
C GLU A 541 -9.52 58.91 2.80
N ALA A 542 -8.98 59.74 1.91
CA ALA A 542 -8.39 61.03 2.25
C ALA A 542 -9.42 62.09 2.70
N PHE A 543 -10.71 61.91 2.37
CA PHE A 543 -11.82 62.81 2.75
C PHE A 543 -13.01 62.05 3.37
N PRO A 544 -12.90 61.57 4.63
CA PRO A 544 -13.94 60.78 5.28
C PRO A 544 -15.18 61.62 5.63
N ASP A 545 -15.01 62.90 5.96
CA ASP A 545 -16.11 63.81 6.28
C ASP A 545 -16.63 64.52 5.01
N LYS A 546 -17.86 64.20 4.60
CA LYS A 546 -18.56 64.81 3.44
C LYS A 546 -18.73 66.34 3.50
N LYS A 547 -18.26 67.01 4.57
CA LYS A 547 -18.38 68.46 4.78
C LYS A 547 -17.26 69.30 4.15
N HIS A 548 -16.05 68.75 3.97
CA HIS A 548 -14.89 69.50 3.43
C HIS A 548 -14.15 68.66 2.37
N GLY A 549 -13.93 69.21 1.16
CA GLY A 549 -13.17 68.53 0.08
C GLY A 549 -13.98 67.62 -0.86
N TYR A 550 -15.26 67.37 -0.57
CA TYR A 550 -16.12 66.48 -1.40
C TYR A 550 -16.30 66.97 -2.85
N GLY A 551 -16.32 68.30 -3.07
CA GLY A 551 -16.39 68.89 -4.40
C GLY A 551 -15.16 68.58 -5.26
N VAL A 552 -13.96 68.72 -4.68
CA VAL A 552 -12.68 68.41 -5.33
C VAL A 552 -12.56 66.93 -5.66
N PHE A 553 -12.93 66.06 -4.72
CA PHE A 553 -12.97 64.61 -4.93
C PHE A 553 -13.85 64.22 -6.13
N ASN A 554 -15.04 64.78 -6.23
CA ASN A 554 -15.96 64.47 -7.33
C ASN A 554 -15.43 64.93 -8.68
N ILE A 555 -14.85 66.12 -8.77
CA ILE A 555 -14.27 66.63 -10.02
C ILE A 555 -13.09 65.75 -10.44
N LEU A 556 -12.15 65.48 -9.52
CA LEU A 556 -10.96 64.68 -9.80
C LEU A 556 -11.33 63.24 -10.22
N THR A 557 -12.28 62.62 -9.52
CA THR A 557 -12.76 61.27 -9.85
C THR A 557 -13.41 61.25 -11.23
N ARG A 558 -14.26 62.24 -11.55
CA ARG A 558 -14.92 62.34 -12.86
C ARG A 558 -13.93 62.58 -13.99
N LEU A 559 -12.92 63.42 -13.76
CA LEU A 559 -11.84 63.66 -14.72
C LEU A 559 -11.03 62.38 -14.99
N ARG A 560 -10.67 61.62 -13.94
CA ARG A 560 -9.91 60.37 -14.10
C ARG A 560 -10.70 59.24 -14.74
N LEU A 561 -11.99 59.13 -14.43
CA LEU A 561 -12.85 58.14 -15.09
C LEU A 561 -12.97 58.41 -16.59
N LYS A 562 -12.91 59.67 -17.02
CA LYS A 562 -13.03 60.04 -18.44
C LYS A 562 -11.70 60.05 -19.19
N TYR A 563 -10.65 60.61 -18.60
CA TYR A 563 -9.38 60.91 -19.28
C TYR A 563 -8.21 60.04 -18.76
N GLY A 564 -8.47 59.11 -17.83
CA GLY A 564 -7.44 58.27 -17.22
C GLY A 564 -6.44 59.08 -16.41
N ASP A 565 -5.18 58.65 -16.43
CA ASP A 565 -4.07 59.31 -15.74
C ASP A 565 -3.45 60.48 -16.55
N LYS A 566 -4.02 60.82 -17.72
CA LYS A 566 -3.56 61.91 -18.60
C LYS A 566 -4.03 63.30 -18.13
N ILE A 567 -4.52 63.43 -16.90
CA ILE A 567 -5.01 64.70 -16.34
C ILE A 567 -4.00 65.30 -15.37
N THR A 568 -4.04 66.62 -15.21
CA THR A 568 -3.38 67.30 -14.09
C THR A 568 -4.39 68.20 -13.40
N TYR A 569 -4.47 68.11 -12.09
CA TYR A 569 -5.35 68.92 -11.25
C TYR A 569 -4.54 69.40 -10.05
N TYR A 570 -4.47 70.71 -9.83
CA TYR A 570 -3.77 71.27 -8.69
C TYR A 570 -4.29 72.65 -8.31
N TYR A 571 -4.02 73.01 -7.05
CA TYR A 571 -4.22 74.34 -6.52
C TYR A 571 -2.88 75.04 -6.27
N GLU A 572 -2.87 76.34 -6.50
CA GLU A 572 -1.81 77.25 -6.07
C GLU A 572 -2.45 78.34 -5.20
N THR A 573 -1.81 78.70 -4.11
CA THR A 573 -2.30 79.77 -3.23
C THR A 573 -1.17 80.72 -2.85
N THR A 574 -1.48 82.01 -2.86
CA THR A 574 -0.63 83.08 -2.32
C THR A 574 -1.32 83.66 -1.08
N ASP A 575 -0.68 84.60 -0.39
CA ASP A 575 -1.28 85.22 0.80
C ASP A 575 -2.58 86.01 0.51
N ALA A 576 -2.90 86.26 -0.77
CA ALA A 576 -4.07 87.04 -1.19
C ALA A 576 -4.93 86.40 -2.30
N SER A 577 -4.59 85.20 -2.77
CA SER A 577 -5.28 84.57 -3.91
C SER A 577 -5.21 83.04 -3.91
N THR A 578 -6.13 82.43 -4.64
CA THR A 578 -6.12 80.99 -4.94
C THR A 578 -6.39 80.77 -6.43
N THR A 579 -5.64 79.86 -7.05
CA THR A 579 -5.82 79.43 -8.43
C THR A 579 -6.01 77.92 -8.46
N CYS A 580 -7.08 77.44 -9.09
CA CYS A 580 -7.22 76.04 -9.45
C CYS A 580 -6.89 75.87 -10.93
N THR A 581 -6.06 74.90 -11.27
CA THR A 581 -5.70 74.59 -12.66
C THR A 581 -6.00 73.14 -13.00
N ILE A 582 -6.64 72.93 -14.15
CA ILE A 582 -6.99 71.63 -14.71
C ILE A 582 -6.40 71.53 -16.12
N LYS A 583 -5.65 70.47 -16.37
CA LYS A 583 -5.11 70.13 -17.69
C LYS A 583 -5.77 68.83 -18.18
N VAL A 584 -6.40 68.87 -19.36
CA VAL A 584 -7.07 67.71 -19.99
C VAL A 584 -6.69 67.58 -21.46
N PRO A 585 -6.58 66.35 -22.00
CA PRO A 585 -6.33 66.14 -23.44
C PRO A 585 -7.40 66.78 -24.33
N LYS A 586 -6.98 67.29 -25.50
CA LYS A 586 -7.89 67.78 -26.53
C LYS A 586 -8.61 66.61 -27.22
N GLY A 587 -9.89 66.79 -27.52
CA GLY A 587 -10.73 65.76 -28.12
C GLY A 587 -11.30 64.82 -27.06
N GLY A 588 -12.63 64.73 -27.00
CA GLY A 588 -13.35 63.86 -26.07
C GLY A 588 -13.26 62.36 -26.42
N GLU A 589 -12.13 61.90 -26.98
CA GLU A 589 -11.97 60.55 -27.52
C GLU A 589 -12.36 59.50 -26.47
N GLN A 590 -13.33 58.67 -26.87
CA GLN A 590 -13.57 57.38 -26.26
C GLN A 590 -12.46 56.46 -26.76
N GLU A 591 -11.47 56.17 -25.93
CA GLU A 591 -10.76 54.90 -26.09
C GLU A 591 -11.79 53.79 -25.81
N SER A 592 -11.84 52.83 -26.75
CA SER A 592 -12.83 51.76 -26.89
C SER A 592 -12.83 50.77 -25.75
#